data_AF-A0A819MA38-F1
#
_entry.id   AF-A0A819MA38-F1
#
_cell.length_a   1.000
_cell.length_b   1.000
_cell.length_c   1.000
_cell.angle_alpha   90.00
_cell.angle_beta   90.00
_cell.angle_gamma   90.00
#
_symmetry.space_group_name_H-M   'P 1'
#
loop_
_entity.id
_entity.type
_entity.pdbx_description
1 polymer ?
#
loop_
_entity_poly.entity_id
_entity_poly.type
_entity_poly.pdbx_seq_one_letter_code
_entity_poly.pdbx_strand_id
1 'polypeptide(L)'
;MNSQNSDNSTIDTSVLPNDIFTRVADDFFQIVQLLAGDTVRDILQIQLINSATKLLNIDNVFAFFQIESAETNIRKAESCFKSKTGQYIVKPDMRLTEAEFNFESLQQFHSQFGFCSEDTTGVIRKAQYDVSTNSFIGFATPIINGIPVPKHYQPHTFDDFKTIYNTNEIAPLPNLHIFQNIPTEDNAINILKLFLLSAHGVNNKFTTVDILRRWMYIFENCLDKDVRVIGFSTDADNKYNSAMHFASNFFASLPNFKLDHHKHAFKINTHNDWTWFFLNRNQVFVFLQDPSHLVTKWRNRLSSTTAADLCFGTNETVVYLILLKMIVKAYIDKSTSITELEQQHLPKQALISTHLFNSQGFESLFKDARSLSSTFSTTVNFTVKIFIRRSQKLSILNQMGCNQNEKDLSFPIHHKQKLEHSLVTLHQLDEIDTLNIEQIIAHAYDQAIHIVKHSKMLDALNQHGINSLDSLSIYIYMQCIK
;
A
#
# COMPACT_ATOMS: atom_id res chain seq x y z
N MET A 1 39.81 -59.21 -1.95
CA MET A 1 40.22 -57.79 -1.96
C MET A 1 40.01 -57.26 -3.37
N ASN A 2 38.94 -56.49 -3.59
CA ASN A 2 38.76 -55.62 -4.75
C ASN A 2 37.87 -54.48 -4.25
N SER A 3 38.50 -53.37 -3.84
CA SER A 3 37.81 -52.13 -3.50
C SER A 3 37.45 -51.41 -4.79
N GLN A 4 36.16 -51.28 -5.08
CA GLN A 4 35.69 -50.34 -6.09
C GLN A 4 35.71 -48.94 -5.49
N ASN A 5 36.51 -48.06 -6.09
CA ASN A 5 36.52 -46.63 -5.85
C ASN A 5 35.15 -46.05 -6.20
N SER A 6 34.48 -45.45 -5.21
CA SER A 6 33.35 -44.56 -5.44
C SER A 6 33.90 -43.15 -5.59
N ASP A 7 33.90 -42.65 -6.83
CA ASP A 7 34.14 -41.24 -7.12
C ASP A 7 32.98 -40.41 -6.57
N ASN A 8 33.18 -39.79 -5.41
CA ASN A 8 32.33 -38.73 -4.90
C ASN A 8 32.59 -37.45 -5.72
N SER A 9 32.04 -37.39 -6.92
CA SER A 9 31.86 -36.11 -7.61
C SER A 9 30.79 -35.32 -6.85
N THR A 10 31.19 -34.23 -6.20
CA THR A 10 30.25 -33.24 -5.65
C THR A 10 29.50 -32.63 -6.82
N ILE A 11 28.28 -33.11 -7.05
CA ILE A 11 27.38 -32.56 -8.06
C ILE A 11 27.08 -31.12 -7.64
N ASP A 12 27.42 -30.17 -8.52
CA ASP A 12 27.01 -28.78 -8.37
C ASP A 12 25.49 -28.69 -8.50
N THR A 13 24.81 -28.55 -7.36
CA THR A 13 23.34 -28.48 -7.28
C THR A 13 22.79 -27.16 -7.82
N SER A 14 23.64 -26.23 -8.27
CA SER A 14 23.22 -24.96 -8.88
C SER A 14 22.88 -25.07 -10.37
N VAL A 15 23.21 -26.19 -11.03
CA VAL A 15 22.97 -26.40 -12.47
C VAL A 15 22.04 -27.61 -12.70
N LEU A 16 20.87 -27.35 -13.27
CA LEU A 16 19.96 -28.41 -13.70
C LEU A 16 20.58 -29.19 -14.87
N PRO A 17 20.50 -30.54 -14.89
CA PRO A 17 20.93 -31.33 -16.04
C PRO A 17 20.20 -30.90 -17.32
N ASN A 18 20.91 -30.82 -18.45
CA ASN A 18 20.33 -30.42 -19.75
C ASN A 18 19.21 -31.38 -20.21
N ASP A 19 19.18 -32.59 -19.66
CA ASP A 19 18.22 -33.65 -19.97
C ASP A 19 17.09 -33.76 -18.91
N ILE A 20 16.92 -32.77 -18.03
CA ILE A 20 15.91 -32.81 -16.95
C ILE A 20 14.48 -33.08 -17.45
N PHE A 21 14.13 -32.59 -18.64
CA PHE A 21 12.81 -32.76 -19.23
C PHE A 21 12.58 -34.15 -19.82
N THR A 22 13.64 -34.92 -20.07
CA THR A 22 13.54 -36.30 -20.57
C THR A 22 13.58 -37.34 -19.46
N ARG A 23 13.94 -36.95 -18.23
CA ARG A 23 13.99 -37.86 -17.07
C ARG A 23 12.58 -38.13 -16.54
N VAL A 24 12.32 -39.40 -16.23
CA VAL A 24 11.03 -39.88 -15.72
C VAL A 24 11.24 -40.86 -14.56
N ALA A 25 10.24 -41.02 -13.71
CA ALA A 25 10.23 -41.96 -12.59
C ALA A 25 11.47 -41.80 -11.68
N ASP A 26 12.19 -42.88 -11.40
CA ASP A 26 13.27 -42.92 -10.41
C ASP A 26 14.40 -41.93 -10.74
N ASP A 27 14.74 -41.77 -12.02
CA ASP A 27 15.77 -40.81 -12.46
C ASP A 27 15.36 -39.36 -12.17
N PHE A 28 14.07 -39.04 -12.29
CA PHE A 28 13.53 -37.74 -11.92
C PHE A 28 13.54 -37.56 -10.39
N PHE A 29 13.12 -38.58 -9.64
CA PHE A 29 13.06 -38.54 -8.18
C PHE A 29 14.45 -38.41 -7.53
N GLN A 30 15.48 -39.06 -8.09
CA GLN A 30 16.85 -38.89 -7.62
C GLN A 30 17.35 -37.45 -7.80
N ILE A 31 17.03 -36.81 -8.92
CA ILE A 31 17.37 -35.39 -9.11
C ILE A 31 16.62 -34.52 -8.11
N VAL A 32 15.32 -34.73 -7.94
CA VAL A 32 14.52 -33.96 -6.98
C VAL A 32 15.07 -34.13 -5.56
N GLN A 33 15.47 -35.33 -5.18
CA GLN A 33 16.10 -35.61 -3.89
C GLN A 33 17.41 -34.86 -3.72
N LEU A 34 18.28 -34.86 -4.73
CA LEU A 34 19.56 -34.15 -4.71
C LEU A 34 19.38 -32.63 -4.61
N LEU A 35 18.37 -32.07 -5.29
CA LEU A 35 18.15 -30.63 -5.36
C LEU A 35 17.33 -30.07 -4.19
N ALA A 36 16.31 -30.81 -3.75
CA ALA A 36 15.26 -30.33 -2.87
C ALA A 36 15.04 -31.22 -1.64
N GLY A 37 15.82 -32.28 -1.47
CA GLY A 37 15.76 -33.19 -0.33
C GLY A 37 14.69 -34.27 -0.44
N ASP A 38 14.76 -35.24 0.48
CA ASP A 38 13.87 -36.41 0.53
C ASP A 38 12.39 -36.02 0.65
N THR A 39 12.07 -35.00 1.44
CA THR A 39 10.68 -34.56 1.66
C THR A 39 10.02 -34.15 0.36
N VAL A 40 10.69 -33.37 -0.50
CA VAL A 40 10.12 -32.92 -1.77
C VAL A 40 10.00 -34.07 -2.75
N ARG A 41 11.00 -34.97 -2.81
CA ARG A 41 10.92 -36.22 -3.59
C ARG A 41 9.66 -37.00 -3.24
N ASP A 42 9.45 -37.25 -1.96
CA ASP A 42 8.36 -38.09 -1.46
C ASP A 42 6.99 -37.45 -1.73
N ILE A 43 6.88 -36.13 -1.59
CA ILE A 43 5.67 -35.38 -1.96
C ILE A 43 5.32 -35.54 -3.45
N LEU A 44 6.32 -35.45 -4.34
CA LEU A 44 6.09 -35.63 -5.77
C LEU A 44 5.75 -37.08 -6.11
N GLN A 45 6.36 -38.05 -5.42
CA GLN A 45 6.10 -39.47 -5.60
C GLN A 45 4.68 -39.85 -5.18
N ILE A 46 4.20 -39.35 -4.03
CA ILE A 46 2.81 -39.54 -3.56
C ILE A 46 1.80 -38.99 -4.57
N GLN A 47 2.12 -37.86 -5.22
CA GLN A 47 1.27 -37.23 -6.23
C GLN A 47 1.41 -37.82 -7.63
N LEU A 48 2.25 -38.86 -7.80
CA LEU A 48 2.58 -39.46 -9.11
C LEU A 48 3.14 -38.44 -10.13
N ILE A 49 3.77 -37.38 -9.61
CA ILE A 49 4.48 -36.36 -10.38
C ILE A 49 5.88 -36.90 -10.62
N ASN A 50 6.00 -37.73 -11.65
CA ASN A 50 7.22 -38.48 -11.95
C ASN A 50 8.02 -37.90 -13.12
N SER A 51 7.83 -36.62 -13.46
CA SER A 51 8.63 -35.92 -14.48
C SER A 51 8.52 -34.40 -14.31
N ALA A 52 9.51 -33.66 -14.83
CA ALA A 52 9.50 -32.19 -14.85
C ALA A 52 8.28 -31.65 -15.63
N THR A 53 7.90 -32.30 -16.73
CA THR A 53 6.74 -31.93 -17.54
C THR A 53 5.43 -32.06 -16.76
N LYS A 54 5.24 -33.13 -15.98
CA LYS A 54 4.06 -33.25 -15.11
C LYS A 54 4.06 -32.21 -14.00
N LEU A 55 5.22 -31.94 -13.39
CA LEU A 55 5.34 -30.94 -12.33
C LEU A 55 4.95 -29.54 -12.83
N LEU A 56 5.40 -29.15 -14.02
CA LEU A 56 5.09 -27.85 -14.61
C LEU A 56 3.64 -27.70 -15.06
N ASN A 57 2.96 -28.81 -15.34
CA ASN A 57 1.56 -28.82 -15.78
C ASN A 57 0.57 -29.03 -14.63
N ILE A 58 1.03 -29.15 -13.38
CA ILE A 58 0.13 -29.30 -12.23
C ILE A 58 -0.34 -27.94 -11.74
N ASP A 59 -1.65 -27.77 -11.61
CA ASP A 59 -2.25 -26.49 -11.18
C ASP A 59 -1.91 -26.16 -9.72
N ASN A 60 -1.80 -27.20 -8.87
CA ASN A 60 -1.54 -27.04 -7.45
C ASN A 60 -0.75 -28.24 -6.89
N VAL A 61 0.57 -28.09 -6.76
CA VAL A 61 1.45 -29.10 -6.14
C VAL A 61 1.15 -29.34 -4.65
N PHE A 62 0.32 -28.48 -4.04
CA PHE A 62 -0.13 -28.60 -2.65
C PHE A 62 -1.48 -29.32 -2.52
N ALA A 63 -2.07 -29.82 -3.60
CA ALA A 63 -3.36 -30.53 -3.53
C ALA A 63 -3.29 -31.79 -2.63
N PHE A 64 -2.13 -32.45 -2.53
CA PHE A 64 -1.95 -33.60 -1.63
C PHE A 64 -2.14 -33.27 -0.14
N PHE A 65 -2.06 -32.01 0.26
CA PHE A 65 -2.37 -31.60 1.64
C PHE A 65 -3.84 -31.87 2.01
N GLN A 66 -4.73 -32.06 1.02
CA GLN A 66 -6.14 -32.41 1.21
C GLN A 66 -6.39 -33.91 1.39
N ILE A 67 -5.40 -34.76 1.08
CA ILE A 67 -5.54 -36.22 1.23
C ILE A 67 -5.36 -36.57 2.71
N GLU A 68 -6.34 -37.25 3.32
CA GLU A 68 -6.23 -37.74 4.69
C GLU A 68 -5.69 -39.17 4.72
N SER A 69 -4.39 -39.33 4.99
CA SER A 69 -3.77 -40.63 5.22
C SER A 69 -2.66 -40.54 6.27
N ALA A 70 -2.32 -41.67 6.91
CA ALA A 70 -1.23 -41.72 7.89
C ALA A 70 0.10 -41.25 7.28
N GLU A 71 0.39 -41.67 6.05
CA GLU A 71 1.60 -41.34 5.31
C GLU A 71 1.67 -39.86 4.92
N THR A 72 0.59 -39.30 4.39
CA THR A 72 0.52 -37.87 4.08
C THR A 72 0.60 -37.04 5.35
N ASN A 73 -0.01 -37.47 6.46
CA ASN A 73 0.05 -36.75 7.74
C ASN A 73 1.47 -36.67 8.33
N ILE A 74 2.31 -37.70 8.16
CA ILE A 74 3.73 -37.64 8.57
C ILE A 74 4.46 -36.58 7.73
N ARG A 75 4.25 -36.58 6.40
CA ARG A 75 4.92 -35.62 5.50
C ARG A 75 4.43 -34.19 5.66
N LYS A 76 3.14 -34.00 5.95
CA LYS A 76 2.59 -32.70 6.35
C LYS A 76 3.25 -32.19 7.63
N ALA A 77 3.55 -33.08 8.59
CA ALA A 77 4.25 -32.73 9.82
C ALA A 77 5.72 -32.35 9.60
N GLU A 78 6.40 -32.99 8.64
CA GLU A 78 7.81 -32.72 8.29
C GLU A 78 8.00 -31.46 7.42
N SER A 79 6.99 -31.05 6.64
CA SER A 79 7.05 -29.92 5.70
C SER A 79 6.80 -28.52 6.33
N CYS A 80 6.90 -28.42 7.66
CA CYS A 80 6.96 -27.16 8.44
C CYS A 80 5.78 -26.18 8.30
N PHE A 81 4.54 -26.66 8.17
CA PHE A 81 3.34 -25.85 8.44
C PHE A 81 2.57 -26.38 9.65
N LYS A 82 3.22 -26.42 10.82
CA LYS A 82 2.60 -26.95 12.04
C LYS A 82 2.52 -25.85 13.11
N SER A 83 1.31 -25.51 13.56
CA SER A 83 1.14 -24.81 14.83
C SER A 83 1.28 -25.81 16.00
N LYS A 84 1.67 -25.33 17.19
CA LYS A 84 1.90 -26.17 18.39
C LYS A 84 0.70 -27.05 18.81
N THR A 85 -0.52 -26.77 18.33
CA THR A 85 -1.73 -27.59 18.60
C THR A 85 -1.90 -28.78 17.65
N GLY A 86 -0.99 -28.98 16.69
CA GLY A 86 -1.09 -30.04 15.69
C GLY A 86 -2.05 -29.73 14.54
N GLN A 87 -2.66 -28.55 14.50
CA GLN A 87 -3.42 -28.09 13.34
C GLN A 87 -2.51 -27.46 12.29
N TYR A 88 -2.68 -27.94 11.06
CA TYR A 88 -2.15 -27.35 9.83
C TYR A 88 -2.96 -26.10 9.49
N ILE A 89 -2.28 -24.97 9.29
CA ILE A 89 -2.92 -23.77 8.73
C ILE A 89 -2.56 -23.72 7.26
N VAL A 90 -3.28 -24.45 6.43
CA VAL A 90 -3.46 -24.02 5.04
C VAL A 90 -4.41 -22.84 5.15
N LYS A 91 -3.88 -21.60 5.20
CA LYS A 91 -4.78 -20.44 5.17
C LYS A 91 -5.64 -20.57 3.91
N PRO A 92 -6.97 -20.36 4.02
CA PRO A 92 -7.85 -20.41 2.87
C PRO A 92 -7.28 -19.50 1.78
N ASP A 93 -7.38 -20.01 0.55
CA ASP A 93 -6.89 -19.43 -0.69
C ASP A 93 -7.19 -17.93 -0.74
N MET A 94 -6.22 -17.10 -0.32
CA MET A 94 -6.35 -15.64 -0.35
C MET A 94 -6.22 -15.16 -1.79
N ARG A 95 -7.23 -15.49 -2.59
CA ARG A 95 -7.37 -15.05 -3.97
C ARG A 95 -8.10 -13.72 -3.95
N LEU A 96 -7.32 -12.66 -4.16
CA LEU A 96 -7.86 -11.39 -4.59
C LEU A 96 -8.18 -11.45 -6.09
N THR A 97 -9.43 -11.55 -6.47
CA THR A 97 -9.82 -11.38 -7.88
C THR A 97 -9.81 -9.89 -8.24
N GLU A 98 -9.59 -9.56 -9.52
CA GLU A 98 -9.78 -8.18 -10.00
C GLU A 98 -11.17 -7.67 -9.62
N ALA A 99 -11.23 -6.44 -9.12
CA ALA A 99 -12.44 -5.74 -8.70
C ALA A 99 -13.22 -6.34 -7.51
N GLU A 100 -12.74 -7.43 -6.89
CA GLU A 100 -13.30 -7.91 -5.63
C GLU A 100 -12.67 -7.16 -4.44
N PHE A 101 -13.47 -6.87 -3.42
CA PHE A 101 -13.00 -6.33 -2.14
C PHE A 101 -12.89 -7.45 -1.12
N ASN A 102 -11.74 -7.59 -0.48
CA ASN A 102 -11.48 -8.65 0.50
C ASN A 102 -11.64 -8.14 1.95
N PHE A 103 -12.86 -7.77 2.33
CA PHE A 103 -13.16 -7.29 3.68
C PHE A 103 -13.07 -8.40 4.74
N GLU A 104 -13.36 -9.66 4.39
CA GLU A 104 -13.30 -10.79 5.33
C GLU A 104 -11.90 -10.97 5.93
N SER A 105 -10.87 -10.69 5.12
CA SER A 105 -9.48 -10.78 5.58
C SER A 105 -9.10 -9.67 6.55
N LEU A 106 -9.95 -8.67 6.82
CA LEU A 106 -9.63 -7.61 7.79
C LEU A 106 -9.65 -8.11 9.24
N GLN A 107 -10.46 -9.14 9.53
CA GLN A 107 -10.59 -9.71 10.88
C GLN A 107 -9.24 -10.22 11.44
N GLN A 108 -8.29 -10.56 10.57
CA GLN A 108 -6.98 -11.05 10.99
C GLN A 108 -6.05 -9.97 11.57
N PHE A 109 -6.36 -8.69 11.38
CA PHE A 109 -5.48 -7.60 11.83
C PHE A 109 -5.68 -7.25 13.30
N HIS A 110 -6.66 -7.85 13.99
CA HIS A 110 -7.03 -7.63 15.40
C HIS A 110 -7.11 -6.15 15.82
N SER A 111 -7.20 -5.22 14.87
CA SER A 111 -7.30 -3.80 15.12
C SER A 111 -8.70 -3.34 14.78
N GLN A 112 -9.30 -2.60 15.71
CA GLN A 112 -10.59 -1.96 15.54
C GLN A 112 -10.50 -0.72 14.63
N PHE A 113 -9.29 -0.28 14.26
CA PHE A 113 -9.08 0.95 13.52
C PHE A 113 -8.13 0.77 12.35
N GLY A 114 -8.44 1.42 11.23
CA GLY A 114 -7.56 1.46 10.09
C GLY A 114 -7.63 2.75 9.30
N PHE A 115 -6.67 2.88 8.41
CA PHE A 115 -6.56 3.97 7.46
C PHE A 115 -6.56 3.39 6.06
N CYS A 116 -7.33 3.99 5.16
CA CYS A 116 -7.39 3.55 3.78
C CYS A 116 -6.59 4.50 2.90
N SER A 117 -5.98 3.96 1.85
CA SER A 117 -5.32 4.75 0.83
C SER A 117 -5.84 4.30 -0.54
N GLU A 118 -5.98 5.23 -1.47
CA GLU A 118 -6.40 4.99 -2.86
C GLU A 118 -5.45 5.68 -3.85
N ASP A 119 -4.89 4.90 -4.77
CA ASP A 119 -3.94 5.40 -5.76
C ASP A 119 -3.92 4.54 -7.05
N THR A 120 -3.39 5.12 -8.13
CA THR A 120 -3.24 4.50 -9.44
C THR A 120 -1.78 4.50 -9.90
N THR A 121 -1.37 3.48 -10.66
CA THR A 121 -0.01 3.44 -11.22
C THR A 121 0.04 3.08 -12.70
N GLY A 122 1.16 3.31 -13.36
CA GLY A 122 1.39 2.83 -14.71
C GLY A 122 1.58 1.31 -14.76
N VAL A 123 0.88 0.63 -15.68
CA VAL A 123 1.06 -0.81 -15.97
C VAL A 123 1.28 -1.07 -17.45
N ILE A 124 1.82 -2.26 -17.75
CA ILE A 124 1.83 -2.83 -19.09
C ILE A 124 0.38 -3.09 -19.49
N ARG A 125 -0.07 -2.38 -20.52
CA ARG A 125 -1.39 -2.51 -21.11
C ARG A 125 -1.53 -3.88 -21.78
N LYS A 126 -2.12 -4.83 -21.06
CA LYS A 126 -2.38 -6.18 -21.55
C LYS A 126 -3.59 -6.78 -20.86
N ALA A 127 -4.59 -7.15 -21.66
CA ALA A 127 -5.67 -8.01 -21.20
C ALA A 127 -5.21 -9.48 -21.23
N GLN A 128 -5.57 -10.24 -20.20
CA GLN A 128 -5.19 -11.64 -20.04
C GLN A 128 -6.39 -12.44 -19.55
N TYR A 129 -6.67 -13.56 -20.19
CA TYR A 129 -7.68 -14.50 -19.71
C TYR A 129 -7.21 -15.16 -18.41
N ASP A 130 -8.12 -15.29 -17.45
CA ASP A 130 -7.91 -15.96 -16.18
C ASP A 130 -8.82 -17.17 -16.04
N VAL A 131 -8.20 -18.34 -16.20
CA VAL A 131 -8.88 -19.64 -16.19
C VAL A 131 -9.59 -19.88 -14.85
N SER A 132 -8.98 -19.47 -13.74
CA SER A 132 -9.56 -19.69 -12.40
C SER A 132 -10.88 -18.97 -12.16
N THR A 133 -11.12 -17.86 -12.84
CA THR A 133 -12.32 -17.02 -12.65
C THR A 133 -13.20 -17.00 -13.89
N ASN A 134 -12.81 -17.76 -14.93
CA ASN A 134 -13.42 -17.73 -16.25
C ASN A 134 -13.61 -16.30 -16.78
N SER A 135 -12.65 -15.39 -16.56
CA SER A 135 -12.81 -13.96 -16.86
C SER A 135 -11.55 -13.33 -17.43
N PHE A 136 -11.68 -12.23 -18.17
CA PHE A 136 -10.53 -11.42 -18.58
C PHE A 136 -10.12 -10.44 -17.50
N ILE A 137 -8.81 -10.35 -17.28
CA ILE A 137 -8.16 -9.39 -16.38
C ILE A 137 -7.39 -8.34 -17.18
N GLY A 138 -7.47 -7.07 -16.77
CA GLY A 138 -6.67 -5.98 -17.35
C GLY A 138 -7.40 -5.12 -18.39
N PHE A 139 -8.71 -5.31 -18.56
CA PHE A 139 -9.59 -4.31 -19.19
C PHE A 139 -9.98 -3.23 -18.17
N ALA A 140 -10.42 -2.07 -18.65
CA ALA A 140 -10.99 -1.03 -17.79
C ALA A 140 -12.30 -1.54 -17.19
N THR A 141 -12.28 -1.91 -15.91
CA THR A 141 -13.42 -2.52 -15.24
C THR A 141 -14.57 -1.52 -15.15
N PRO A 142 -15.80 -1.91 -15.52
CA PRO A 142 -16.97 -1.04 -15.34
C PRO A 142 -17.21 -0.75 -13.87
N ILE A 143 -17.61 0.50 -13.60
CA ILE A 143 -17.89 0.99 -12.26
C ILE A 143 -19.37 1.35 -12.19
N ILE A 144 -20.09 0.76 -11.22
CA ILE A 144 -21.49 1.07 -10.94
C ILE A 144 -21.55 1.71 -9.55
N ASN A 145 -22.01 2.97 -9.50
CA ASN A 145 -22.08 3.73 -8.25
C ASN A 145 -20.74 3.79 -7.49
N GLY A 146 -19.63 4.02 -8.19
CA GLY A 146 -18.31 4.01 -7.57
C GLY A 146 -17.67 2.64 -7.38
N ILE A 147 -18.45 1.55 -7.44
CA ILE A 147 -17.97 0.21 -7.12
C ILE A 147 -17.60 -0.54 -8.41
N PRO A 148 -16.37 -1.06 -8.53
CA PRO A 148 -15.99 -1.86 -9.68
C PRO A 148 -16.76 -3.18 -9.69
N VAL A 149 -17.19 -3.62 -10.87
CA VAL A 149 -17.98 -4.86 -11.03
C VAL A 149 -17.04 -6.05 -11.15
N PRO A 150 -17.01 -6.98 -10.16
CA PRO A 150 -16.15 -8.15 -10.23
C PRO A 150 -16.61 -9.09 -11.34
N LYS A 151 -15.64 -9.77 -11.98
CA LYS A 151 -15.91 -10.79 -13.00
C LYS A 151 -16.81 -10.30 -14.13
N HIS A 152 -16.75 -9.01 -14.48
CA HIS A 152 -17.60 -8.45 -15.52
C HIS A 152 -17.33 -9.08 -16.91
N TYR A 153 -16.08 -9.40 -17.20
CA TYR A 153 -15.64 -9.92 -18.50
C TYR A 153 -15.61 -11.45 -18.54
N GLN A 154 -16.73 -12.10 -18.20
CA GLN A 154 -16.88 -13.56 -18.27
C GLN A 154 -17.51 -13.99 -19.60
N PRO A 155 -16.78 -14.69 -20.48
CA PRO A 155 -17.36 -15.27 -21.67
C PRO A 155 -18.15 -16.55 -21.34
N HIS A 156 -19.30 -16.73 -21.99
CA HIS A 156 -20.07 -17.98 -21.96
C HIS A 156 -19.89 -18.79 -23.25
N THR A 157 -19.54 -18.10 -24.34
CA THR A 157 -19.26 -18.68 -25.66
C THR A 157 -17.94 -18.17 -26.22
N PHE A 158 -17.44 -18.81 -27.28
CA PHE A 158 -16.26 -18.32 -28.00
C PHE A 158 -16.51 -16.96 -28.69
N ASP A 159 -17.74 -16.71 -29.14
CA ASP A 159 -18.12 -15.42 -29.72
C ASP A 159 -18.16 -14.31 -28.66
N ASP A 160 -18.59 -14.61 -27.42
CA ASP A 160 -18.46 -13.68 -26.30
C ASP A 160 -16.99 -13.38 -26.01
N PHE A 161 -16.15 -14.41 -25.98
CA PHE A 161 -14.70 -14.26 -25.77
C PHE A 161 -14.10 -13.29 -26.79
N LYS A 162 -14.39 -13.51 -28.08
CA LYS A 162 -13.92 -12.66 -29.19
C LYS A 162 -14.49 -11.25 -29.10
N THR A 163 -15.77 -11.12 -28.76
CA THR A 163 -16.44 -9.83 -28.63
C THR A 163 -15.85 -9.02 -27.48
N ILE A 164 -15.72 -9.62 -26.30
CA ILE A 164 -15.11 -9.00 -25.12
C ILE A 164 -13.70 -8.53 -25.46
N TYR A 165 -12.87 -9.39 -26.07
CA TYR A 165 -11.48 -9.06 -26.35
C TYR A 165 -11.31 -7.90 -27.34
N ASN A 166 -12.15 -7.84 -28.38
CA ASN A 166 -11.99 -6.86 -29.46
C ASN A 166 -12.67 -5.51 -29.18
N THR A 167 -13.65 -5.46 -28.26
CA THR A 167 -14.47 -4.25 -28.05
C THR A 167 -14.09 -3.46 -26.80
N ASN A 168 -13.41 -4.09 -25.83
CA ASN A 168 -13.14 -3.46 -24.54
C ASN A 168 -11.79 -2.75 -24.49
N GLU A 169 -11.79 -1.63 -23.77
CA GLU A 169 -10.59 -0.81 -23.57
C GLU A 169 -9.65 -1.49 -22.58
N ILE A 170 -8.39 -1.72 -22.98
CA ILE A 170 -7.35 -2.21 -22.08
C ILE A 170 -7.02 -1.11 -21.06
N ALA A 171 -7.02 -1.47 -19.78
CA ALA A 171 -6.80 -0.51 -18.71
C ALA A 171 -5.39 0.11 -18.79
N PRO A 172 -5.25 1.45 -18.87
CA PRO A 172 -3.95 2.11 -18.79
C PRO A 172 -3.36 2.10 -17.38
N LEU A 173 -4.19 2.00 -16.34
CA LEU A 173 -3.82 2.09 -14.93
C LEU A 173 -4.60 1.03 -14.13
N PRO A 174 -4.04 0.39 -13.08
CA PRO A 174 -4.82 -0.22 -12.03
C PRO A 174 -5.12 0.83 -10.94
N ASN A 175 -6.35 0.86 -10.45
CA ASN A 175 -6.70 1.56 -9.22
C ASN A 175 -6.60 0.58 -8.06
N LEU A 176 -5.94 1.01 -6.99
CA LEU A 176 -5.62 0.19 -5.85
C LEU A 176 -6.22 0.78 -4.58
N HIS A 177 -6.71 -0.10 -3.72
CA HIS A 177 -7.22 0.24 -2.41
C HIS A 177 -6.41 -0.52 -1.37
N ILE A 178 -5.66 0.21 -0.56
CA ILE A 178 -4.86 -0.35 0.53
C ILE A 178 -5.51 0.02 1.86
N PHE A 179 -5.58 -0.97 2.74
CA PHE A 179 -5.91 -0.80 4.14
C PHE A 179 -4.63 -0.90 4.97
N GLN A 180 -4.46 0.00 5.93
CA GLN A 180 -3.39 -0.01 6.90
C GLN A 180 -3.99 -0.04 8.30
N ASN A 181 -3.61 -1.03 9.11
CA ASN A 181 -4.04 -1.08 10.50
C ASN A 181 -3.40 0.06 11.30
N ILE A 182 -4.17 0.65 12.20
CA ILE A 182 -3.64 1.62 13.16
C ILE A 182 -3.40 0.88 14.48
N PRO A 183 -2.17 0.94 15.04
CA PRO A 183 -1.87 0.29 16.31
C PRO A 183 -2.65 0.98 17.44
N THR A 184 -3.10 0.18 18.40
CA THR A 184 -3.73 0.62 19.65
C THR A 184 -2.83 0.25 20.84
N GLU A 185 -3.11 0.74 22.05
CA GLU A 185 -2.33 0.36 23.26
C GLU A 185 -2.22 -1.15 23.40
N ASP A 186 -3.34 -1.86 23.19
CA ASP A 186 -3.42 -3.32 23.29
C ASP A 186 -2.64 -4.06 22.19
N ASN A 187 -2.29 -3.37 21.10
CA ASN A 187 -1.67 -3.94 19.91
C ASN A 187 -0.42 -3.16 19.46
N ALA A 188 0.24 -2.42 20.36
CA ALA A 188 1.34 -1.51 20.00
C ALA A 188 2.55 -2.22 19.37
N ILE A 189 2.70 -3.52 19.60
CA ILE A 189 3.77 -4.37 19.06
C ILE A 189 3.46 -4.83 17.62
N ASN A 190 2.22 -4.66 17.13
CA ASN A 190 1.87 -5.04 15.78
C ASN A 190 2.47 -4.08 14.77
N ILE A 191 3.49 -4.58 14.03
CA ILE A 191 4.06 -3.93 12.85
C ILE A 191 2.92 -3.44 11.94
N LEU A 192 3.05 -2.22 11.43
CA LEU A 192 2.15 -1.64 10.47
C LEU A 192 2.10 -2.50 9.21
N LYS A 193 0.91 -3.01 8.91
CA LYS A 193 0.71 -3.97 7.83
C LYS A 193 -0.17 -3.34 6.78
N LEU A 194 0.40 -3.25 5.59
CA LEU A 194 -0.32 -2.89 4.38
C LEU A 194 -1.06 -4.12 3.87
N PHE A 195 -2.36 -3.95 3.68
CA PHE A 195 -3.25 -4.97 3.16
C PHE A 195 -3.90 -4.47 1.88
N LEU A 196 -3.72 -5.19 0.78
CA LEU A 196 -4.40 -4.87 -0.47
C LEU A 196 -5.87 -5.30 -0.36
N LEU A 197 -6.76 -4.31 -0.23
CA LEU A 197 -8.19 -4.54 -0.07
C LEU A 197 -8.87 -4.85 -1.40
N SER A 198 -8.53 -4.11 -2.46
CA SER A 198 -9.03 -4.34 -3.82
C SER A 198 -8.10 -3.72 -4.86
N ALA A 199 -8.14 -4.27 -6.09
CA ALA A 199 -7.41 -3.75 -7.24
C ALA A 199 -8.19 -4.02 -8.52
N HIS A 200 -8.27 -3.02 -9.42
CA HIS A 200 -8.97 -3.16 -10.70
C HIS A 200 -8.43 -2.22 -11.78
N GLY A 201 -8.48 -2.62 -13.04
CA GLY A 201 -8.14 -1.77 -14.17
C GLY A 201 -9.10 -0.58 -14.32
N VAL A 202 -8.56 0.63 -14.55
CA VAL A 202 -9.32 1.86 -14.78
C VAL A 202 -8.77 2.62 -15.99
N ASN A 203 -9.66 3.34 -16.67
CA ASN A 203 -9.34 4.30 -17.75
C ASN A 203 -9.46 5.76 -17.29
N ASN A 204 -9.50 6.00 -15.98
CA ASN A 204 -9.70 7.32 -15.39
C ASN A 204 -10.97 8.04 -15.90
N LYS A 205 -12.05 7.33 -16.23
CA LYS A 205 -13.35 7.93 -16.59
C LYS A 205 -14.34 8.04 -15.40
N PHE A 206 -14.01 7.48 -14.24
CA PHE A 206 -14.82 7.62 -13.03
C PHE A 206 -14.93 9.09 -12.59
N THR A 207 -16.02 9.41 -11.92
CA THR A 207 -16.35 10.77 -11.46
C THR A 207 -15.97 10.98 -9.99
N THR A 208 -16.06 12.23 -9.53
CA THR A 208 -15.93 12.55 -8.12
C THR A 208 -16.98 11.87 -7.24
N VAL A 209 -18.21 11.72 -7.75
CA VAL A 209 -19.29 11.04 -7.02
C VAL A 209 -19.00 9.54 -6.89
N ASP A 210 -18.38 8.93 -7.90
CA ASP A 210 -17.94 7.54 -7.85
C ASP A 210 -16.91 7.31 -6.74
N ILE A 211 -15.94 8.20 -6.59
CA ILE A 211 -14.94 8.14 -5.51
C ILE A 211 -15.63 8.18 -4.14
N LEU A 212 -16.54 9.15 -3.93
CA LEU A 212 -17.26 9.30 -2.67
C LEU A 212 -18.09 8.07 -2.30
N ARG A 213 -18.85 7.54 -3.26
CA ARG A 213 -19.64 6.31 -3.06
C ARG A 213 -18.75 5.12 -2.74
N ARG A 214 -17.58 5.03 -3.37
CA ARG A 214 -16.59 3.99 -3.10
C ARG A 214 -15.99 4.10 -1.70
N TRP A 215 -15.61 5.30 -1.26
CA TRP A 215 -15.11 5.50 0.11
C TRP A 215 -16.16 5.14 1.15
N MET A 216 -17.42 5.52 0.95
CA MET A 216 -18.50 5.09 1.84
C MET A 216 -18.73 3.58 1.81
N TYR A 217 -18.71 2.95 0.64
CA TYR A 217 -18.81 1.50 0.55
C TYR A 217 -17.69 0.80 1.32
N ILE A 218 -16.44 1.26 1.18
CA ILE A 218 -15.30 0.74 1.95
C ILE A 218 -15.52 0.96 3.44
N PHE A 219 -15.94 2.16 3.85
CA PHE A 219 -16.18 2.48 5.25
C PHE A 219 -17.25 1.57 5.88
N GLU A 220 -18.43 1.44 5.26
CA GLU A 220 -19.52 0.62 5.79
C GLU A 220 -19.13 -0.87 5.85
N ASN A 221 -18.51 -1.40 4.80
CA ASN A 221 -18.11 -2.82 4.79
C ASN A 221 -16.98 -3.12 5.78
N CYS A 222 -16.06 -2.19 6.02
CA CYS A 222 -15.07 -2.34 7.11
C CYS A 222 -15.77 -2.31 8.47
N LEU A 223 -16.75 -1.40 8.64
CA LEU A 223 -17.49 -1.27 9.88
C LEU A 223 -18.33 -2.52 10.20
N ASP A 224 -18.92 -3.16 9.19
CA ASP A 224 -19.60 -4.45 9.30
C ASP A 224 -18.66 -5.60 9.75
N LYS A 225 -17.33 -5.37 9.72
CA LYS A 225 -16.30 -6.28 10.22
C LYS A 225 -15.66 -5.80 11.53
N ASP A 226 -16.34 -4.90 12.24
CA ASP A 226 -15.87 -4.25 13.47
C ASP A 226 -14.54 -3.47 13.29
N VAL A 227 -14.29 -2.98 12.07
CA VAL A 227 -13.12 -2.17 11.74
C VAL A 227 -13.55 -0.77 11.30
N ARG A 228 -13.22 0.23 12.12
CA ARG A 228 -13.50 1.63 11.80
C ARG A 228 -12.38 2.22 10.95
N VAL A 229 -12.71 2.63 9.72
CA VAL A 229 -11.81 3.44 8.90
C VAL A 229 -11.81 4.88 9.40
N ILE A 230 -10.63 5.38 9.81
CA ILE A 230 -10.44 6.73 10.36
C ILE A 230 -10.30 7.76 9.25
N GLY A 231 -9.73 7.38 8.11
CA GLY A 231 -9.46 8.31 7.02
C GLY A 231 -9.08 7.65 5.71
N PHE A 232 -9.06 8.48 4.67
CA PHE A 232 -8.60 8.13 3.34
C PHE A 232 -7.41 9.02 2.94
N SER A 233 -6.40 8.43 2.31
CA SER A 233 -5.35 9.19 1.62
C SER A 233 -5.25 8.88 0.13
N THR A 234 -4.76 9.86 -0.62
CA THR A 234 -4.57 9.77 -2.08
C THR A 234 -3.61 10.86 -2.55
N ASP A 235 -3.07 10.71 -3.75
CA ASP A 235 -2.22 11.70 -4.44
C ASP A 235 -2.95 13.02 -4.74
N ALA A 236 -4.27 12.99 -4.59
CA ALA A 236 -5.19 14.11 -4.74
C ALA A 236 -5.01 14.77 -6.12
N ASP A 237 -5.30 14.00 -7.16
CA ASP A 237 -5.63 14.55 -8.48
C ASP A 237 -6.91 15.40 -8.40
N ASN A 238 -7.29 16.06 -9.49
CA ASN A 238 -8.42 16.99 -9.49
C ASN A 238 -9.74 16.33 -9.01
N LYS A 239 -9.95 15.05 -9.29
CA LYS A 239 -11.19 14.34 -8.94
C LYS A 239 -11.21 13.94 -7.48
N TYR A 240 -10.09 13.44 -6.98
CA TYR A 240 -9.90 13.13 -5.57
C TYR A 240 -9.96 14.39 -4.71
N ASN A 241 -9.32 15.49 -5.11
CA ASN A 241 -9.46 16.80 -4.43
C ASN A 241 -10.91 17.24 -4.37
N SER A 242 -11.63 17.15 -5.49
CA SER A 242 -13.06 17.49 -5.52
C SER A 242 -13.86 16.58 -4.59
N ALA A 243 -13.52 15.29 -4.49
CA ALA A 243 -14.17 14.36 -3.56
C ALA A 243 -13.93 14.78 -2.11
N MET A 244 -12.68 15.10 -1.75
CA MET A 244 -12.33 15.61 -0.42
C MET A 244 -13.08 16.91 -0.08
N HIS A 245 -13.20 17.84 -1.04
CA HIS A 245 -13.95 19.09 -0.84
C HIS A 245 -15.43 18.83 -0.57
N PHE A 246 -16.10 18.02 -1.40
CA PHE A 246 -17.50 17.68 -1.19
C PHE A 246 -17.72 16.91 0.12
N ALA A 247 -16.83 15.98 0.45
CA ALA A 247 -16.95 15.18 1.66
C ALA A 247 -16.76 16.00 2.94
N SER A 248 -15.84 16.96 2.91
CA SER A 248 -15.58 17.88 4.02
C SER A 248 -16.55 19.06 4.09
N ASN A 249 -17.52 19.16 3.17
CA ASN A 249 -18.36 20.35 2.96
C ASN A 249 -17.56 21.64 2.77
N PHE A 250 -16.37 21.56 2.19
CA PHE A 250 -15.52 22.71 1.89
C PHE A 250 -15.99 23.39 0.61
N PHE A 251 -16.56 24.59 0.74
CA PHE A 251 -17.12 25.43 -0.33
C PHE A 251 -18.28 24.84 -1.15
N ALA A 252 -18.48 23.53 -1.14
CA ALA A 252 -19.58 22.87 -1.81
C ALA A 252 -20.02 21.62 -1.05
N SER A 253 -21.31 21.29 -1.16
CA SER A 253 -21.88 20.06 -0.61
C SER A 253 -22.75 19.38 -1.67
N LEU A 254 -22.81 18.06 -1.61
CA LEU A 254 -23.72 17.28 -2.45
C LEU A 254 -25.05 17.11 -1.70
N PRO A 255 -26.19 17.56 -2.25
CA PRO A 255 -27.47 17.53 -1.54
C PRO A 255 -27.85 16.15 -0.99
N ASN A 256 -27.50 15.11 -1.75
CA ASN A 256 -27.83 13.71 -1.48
C ASN A 256 -26.68 12.92 -0.83
N PHE A 257 -25.59 13.58 -0.43
CA PHE A 257 -24.42 12.91 0.14
C PHE A 257 -23.94 13.66 1.39
N LYS A 258 -24.73 13.51 2.47
CA LYS A 258 -24.51 14.19 3.75
C LYS A 258 -23.73 13.33 4.73
N LEU A 259 -22.41 13.30 4.55
CA LEU A 259 -21.50 12.56 5.44
C LEU A 259 -21.54 13.08 6.88
N ASP A 260 -21.72 14.38 7.06
CA ASP A 260 -21.79 15.05 8.35
C ASP A 260 -22.97 14.62 9.24
N HIS A 261 -24.02 14.02 8.63
CA HIS A 261 -25.20 13.48 9.32
C HIS A 261 -25.12 11.96 9.57
N HIS A 262 -24.01 11.31 9.19
CA HIS A 262 -23.88 9.88 9.35
C HIS A 262 -23.86 9.48 10.83
N LYS A 263 -24.50 8.36 11.20
CA LYS A 263 -24.59 7.88 12.59
C LYS A 263 -23.22 7.60 13.23
N HIS A 264 -22.19 7.35 12.42
CA HIS A 264 -20.82 7.12 12.87
C HIS A 264 -19.91 8.34 12.70
N ALA A 265 -20.48 9.52 12.38
CA ALA A 265 -19.71 10.75 12.34
C ALA A 265 -19.17 11.10 13.74
N PHE A 266 -17.96 11.62 13.79
CA PHE A 266 -17.30 12.10 14.98
C PHE A 266 -17.04 13.61 14.90
N LYS A 267 -16.91 14.24 16.05
CA LYS A 267 -16.65 15.68 16.16
C LYS A 267 -15.16 15.97 16.18
N ILE A 268 -14.69 16.79 15.25
CA ILE A 268 -13.32 17.30 15.21
C ILE A 268 -13.35 18.75 15.67
N ASN A 269 -12.71 19.03 16.81
CA ASN A 269 -12.49 20.40 17.26
C ASN A 269 -11.20 20.93 16.64
N THR A 270 -11.32 21.88 15.73
CA THR A 270 -10.19 22.65 15.19
C THR A 270 -9.87 23.80 16.14
N HIS A 271 -8.58 24.07 16.37
CA HIS A 271 -8.17 25.20 17.21
C HIS A 271 -8.67 26.53 16.60
N ASN A 272 -9.20 27.44 17.42
CA ASN A 272 -9.79 28.70 16.94
C ASN A 272 -8.79 29.58 16.17
N ASP A 273 -7.50 29.45 16.48
CA ASP A 273 -6.43 30.20 15.80
C ASP A 273 -6.11 29.66 14.39
N TRP A 274 -6.66 28.50 14.01
CA TRP A 274 -6.46 27.92 12.67
C TRP A 274 -7.45 28.47 11.66
N THR A 275 -7.53 29.81 11.59
CA THR A 275 -8.44 30.55 10.67
C THR A 275 -8.20 30.24 9.19
N TRP A 276 -7.04 29.66 8.86
CA TRP A 276 -6.62 29.24 7.52
C TRP A 276 -6.96 27.77 7.21
N PHE A 277 -7.33 26.97 8.22
CA PHE A 277 -7.66 25.55 8.06
C PHE A 277 -9.17 25.37 8.10
N PHE A 278 -9.73 24.75 7.05
CA PHE A 278 -11.14 24.41 7.03
C PHE A 278 -11.31 22.90 7.11
N LEU A 279 -12.13 22.48 8.07
CA LEU A 279 -12.69 21.14 8.14
C LEU A 279 -14.05 21.23 8.83
N ASN A 280 -15.10 20.70 8.21
CA ASN A 280 -16.41 20.66 8.88
C ASN A 280 -16.29 19.84 10.18
N ARG A 281 -16.90 20.33 11.26
CA ARG A 281 -16.76 19.77 12.61
C ARG A 281 -17.22 18.33 12.71
N ASN A 282 -18.24 17.94 11.95
CA ASN A 282 -18.73 16.56 11.93
C ASN A 282 -18.18 15.84 10.69
N GLN A 283 -17.41 14.78 10.89
CA GLN A 283 -16.81 13.98 9.82
C GLN A 283 -17.05 12.48 10.07
N VAL A 284 -17.23 11.70 9.01
CA VAL A 284 -17.24 10.23 9.10
C VAL A 284 -15.82 9.68 9.14
N PHE A 285 -14.95 10.27 8.34
CA PHE A 285 -13.54 9.96 8.20
C PHE A 285 -12.79 11.22 7.74
N VAL A 286 -11.47 11.29 8.00
CA VAL A 286 -10.60 12.39 7.55
C VAL A 286 -10.04 12.13 6.16
N PHE A 287 -9.62 13.20 5.48
CA PHE A 287 -9.02 13.15 4.14
C PHE A 287 -7.63 13.74 4.17
N LEU A 288 -6.67 13.03 3.58
CA LEU A 288 -5.29 13.47 3.53
C LEU A 288 -4.71 13.33 2.12
N GLN A 289 -4.11 14.40 1.63
CA GLN A 289 -3.27 14.32 0.45
C GLN A 289 -1.88 13.84 0.85
N ASP A 290 -1.23 13.04 0.01
CA ASP A 290 0.18 12.65 0.25
C ASP A 290 1.09 13.88 0.42
N PRO A 291 1.75 14.02 1.58
CA PRO A 291 2.74 15.06 1.83
C PRO A 291 3.86 15.08 0.78
N SER A 292 4.33 13.93 0.30
CA SER A 292 5.41 13.86 -0.71
C SER A 292 5.01 14.51 -2.04
N HIS A 293 3.76 14.30 -2.45
CA HIS A 293 3.21 14.94 -3.64
C HIS A 293 2.96 16.43 -3.43
N LEU A 294 2.55 16.86 -2.23
CA LEU A 294 2.46 18.28 -1.88
C LEU A 294 3.82 18.97 -1.97
N VAL A 295 4.86 18.40 -1.36
CA VAL A 295 6.24 18.92 -1.41
C VAL A 295 6.73 18.99 -2.85
N THR A 296 6.47 17.96 -3.67
CA THR A 296 6.84 17.96 -5.08
C THR A 296 6.10 19.05 -5.88
N LYS A 297 4.79 19.22 -5.65
CA LYS A 297 3.98 20.28 -6.28
C LYS A 297 4.53 21.66 -5.89
N TRP A 298 4.88 21.88 -4.63
CA TRP A 298 5.50 23.13 -4.18
C TRP A 298 6.87 23.37 -4.79
N ARG A 299 7.76 22.36 -4.76
CA ARG A 299 9.08 22.46 -5.39
C ARG A 299 8.96 22.83 -6.86
N ASN A 300 8.08 22.16 -7.60
CA ASN A 300 7.87 22.42 -9.02
C ASN A 300 7.30 23.83 -9.27
N ARG A 301 6.38 24.32 -8.41
CA ARG A 301 5.87 25.69 -8.49
C ARG A 301 6.95 26.73 -8.17
N LEU A 302 7.73 26.52 -7.11
CA LEU A 302 8.84 27.41 -6.72
C LEU A 302 9.94 27.45 -7.79
N SER A 303 10.11 26.36 -8.52
CA SER A 303 11.08 26.26 -9.62
C SER A 303 10.51 26.74 -10.96
N SER A 304 9.20 27.03 -11.04
CA SER A 304 8.54 27.48 -12.25
C SER A 304 8.59 29.00 -12.34
N THR A 305 9.16 29.52 -13.41
CA THR A 305 9.21 30.96 -13.71
C THR A 305 7.84 31.55 -14.07
N THR A 306 6.83 30.72 -14.32
CA THR A 306 5.48 31.12 -14.78
C THR A 306 4.37 30.87 -13.77
N ALA A 307 4.61 30.06 -12.73
CA ALA A 307 3.60 29.69 -11.73
C ALA A 307 3.90 30.24 -10.33
N ALA A 308 4.63 31.35 -10.27
CA ALA A 308 5.21 31.96 -9.07
C ALA A 308 4.22 32.61 -8.11
N ASP A 309 2.91 32.59 -8.41
CA ASP A 309 1.88 33.15 -7.54
C ASP A 309 1.02 32.03 -6.92
N LEU A 310 1.30 31.71 -5.66
CA LEU A 310 0.45 30.89 -4.81
C LEU A 310 -0.42 31.83 -3.95
N CYS A 311 -1.60 32.16 -4.45
CA CYS A 311 -2.63 32.87 -3.69
C CYS A 311 -3.47 31.85 -2.90
N PHE A 312 -3.49 31.96 -1.57
CA PHE A 312 -4.43 31.24 -0.71
C PHE A 312 -5.26 32.25 0.09
N GLY A 313 -6.59 32.06 0.09
CA GLY A 313 -7.56 32.89 0.81
C GLY A 313 -8.23 33.97 -0.06
N THR A 314 -9.27 34.59 0.49
CA THR A 314 -9.85 35.81 -0.07
C THR A 314 -8.96 36.99 0.33
N ASN A 315 -8.18 37.47 -0.65
CA ASN A 315 -7.25 38.61 -0.62
C ASN A 315 -5.75 38.23 -0.58
N GLU A 316 -5.13 38.30 -1.75
CA GLU A 316 -3.72 38.70 -2.03
C GLU A 316 -2.67 38.46 -0.93
N THR A 317 -2.58 37.24 -0.38
CA THR A 317 -1.45 36.89 0.49
C THR A 317 -0.64 35.79 -0.18
N VAL A 318 0.56 36.16 -0.63
CA VAL A 318 1.56 35.24 -1.20
C VAL A 318 2.31 34.59 -0.05
N VAL A 319 1.82 33.44 0.39
CA VAL A 319 2.25 32.78 1.64
C VAL A 319 3.38 31.77 1.37
N TYR A 320 4.52 32.20 0.83
CA TYR A 320 5.63 31.24 0.56
C TYR A 320 6.42 30.86 1.83
N LEU A 321 6.72 31.83 2.70
CA LEU A 321 7.56 31.59 3.88
C LEU A 321 6.76 31.34 5.15
N ILE A 322 5.58 31.96 5.28
CA ILE A 322 4.70 31.81 6.45
C ILE A 322 4.07 30.41 6.45
N LEU A 323 3.62 29.88 5.31
CA LEU A 323 3.02 28.55 5.24
C LEU A 323 4.08 27.48 5.48
N LEU A 324 5.28 27.63 4.90
CA LEU A 324 6.40 26.73 5.20
C LEU A 324 6.77 26.80 6.67
N LYS A 325 6.89 28.01 7.26
CA LYS A 325 7.10 28.19 8.70
C LYS A 325 5.95 27.66 9.56
N MET A 326 4.70 27.68 9.10
CA MET A 326 3.53 27.23 9.85
C MET A 326 3.30 25.74 9.75
N ILE A 327 3.59 25.13 8.59
CA ILE A 327 3.61 23.68 8.41
C ILE A 327 4.79 23.10 9.17
N VAL A 328 5.98 23.69 9.00
CA VAL A 328 7.15 23.34 9.80
C VAL A 328 6.86 23.60 11.27
N LYS A 329 6.23 24.72 11.68
CA LYS A 329 5.82 24.98 13.08
C LYS A 329 4.76 24.00 13.60
N ALA A 330 3.76 23.60 12.81
CA ALA A 330 2.76 22.59 13.19
C ALA A 330 3.37 21.18 13.24
N TYR A 331 4.41 20.91 12.45
CA TYR A 331 5.22 19.70 12.50
C TYR A 331 6.23 19.72 13.67
N ILE A 332 6.69 20.92 14.06
CA ILE A 332 7.62 21.23 15.16
C ILE A 332 6.91 21.18 16.51
N ASP A 333 5.73 21.78 16.60
CA ASP A 333 4.85 21.76 17.77
C ASP A 333 4.11 20.41 17.79
N LYS A 334 4.87 19.34 18.08
CA LYS A 334 4.36 17.99 18.42
C LYS A 334 3.32 17.96 19.56
N SER A 335 2.92 19.12 20.09
CA SER A 335 1.91 19.35 21.12
C SER A 335 0.57 19.89 20.61
N THR A 336 0.42 20.23 19.32
CA THR A 336 -0.93 20.46 18.75
C THR A 336 -1.49 19.16 18.21
N SER A 337 -1.67 18.21 19.12
CA SER A 337 -2.67 17.17 18.95
C SER A 337 -3.98 17.82 18.50
N ILE A 338 -4.77 17.08 17.75
CA ILE A 338 -6.22 17.24 17.80
C ILE A 338 -6.61 16.81 19.23
N THR A 339 -6.30 17.64 20.24
CA THR A 339 -6.27 17.26 21.66
C THR A 339 -7.66 17.17 22.25
N GLU A 340 -8.65 17.74 21.56
CA GLU A 340 -10.03 17.80 22.01
C GLU A 340 -10.95 17.05 21.04
N LEU A 341 -10.56 15.82 20.69
CA LEU A 341 -11.57 14.82 20.37
C LEU A 341 -12.26 14.41 21.68
N GLU A 342 -13.25 15.20 22.10
CA GLU A 342 -14.09 14.96 23.30
C GLU A 342 -14.96 13.69 23.19
N GLN A 343 -14.65 12.76 22.30
CA GLN A 343 -15.43 11.55 22.10
C GLN A 343 -14.53 10.32 22.24
N GLN A 344 -14.91 9.46 23.18
CA GLN A 344 -14.34 8.16 23.57
C GLN A 344 -14.21 7.11 22.42
N HIS A 345 -14.22 7.52 21.16
CA HIS A 345 -14.39 6.64 20.01
C HIS A 345 -13.14 6.46 19.14
N LEU A 346 -12.06 7.23 19.37
CA LEU A 346 -10.79 7.08 18.66
C LEU A 346 -9.65 6.89 19.66
N PRO A 347 -8.75 5.90 19.45
CA PRO A 347 -7.64 5.64 20.36
C PRO A 347 -6.61 6.76 20.22
N LYS A 348 -5.95 7.13 21.33
CA LYS A 348 -4.90 8.17 21.35
C LYS A 348 -3.80 7.90 20.31
N GLN A 349 -3.50 6.63 20.08
CA GLN A 349 -2.49 6.17 19.12
C GLN A 349 -2.85 6.54 17.69
N ALA A 350 -4.13 6.60 17.33
CA ALA A 350 -4.55 7.08 16.02
C ALA A 350 -4.19 8.55 15.80
N LEU A 351 -4.18 9.37 16.87
CA LEU A 351 -3.82 10.78 16.80
C LEU A 351 -2.31 11.01 16.74
N ILE A 352 -1.53 10.12 17.36
CA ILE A 352 -0.05 10.16 17.34
C ILE A 352 0.50 9.57 16.03
N SER A 353 -0.25 8.67 15.41
CA SER A 353 0.12 7.95 14.19
C SER A 353 -0.18 8.72 12.90
N THR A 354 -0.33 10.04 12.94
CA THR A 354 -0.65 10.86 11.76
C THR A 354 0.40 10.79 10.65
N HIS A 355 1.67 10.55 11.01
CA HIS A 355 2.74 10.29 10.06
C HIS A 355 2.52 9.04 9.18
N LEU A 356 1.58 8.16 9.58
CA LEU A 356 1.19 6.96 8.83
C LEU A 356 0.08 7.23 7.82
N PHE A 357 -0.55 8.40 7.88
CA PHE A 357 -1.69 8.73 7.06
C PHE A 357 -1.25 9.32 5.71
N ASN A 358 -0.61 8.50 4.90
CA ASN A 358 -0.15 8.88 3.57
C ASN A 358 -0.27 7.71 2.57
N SER A 359 -0.08 8.00 1.29
CA SER A 359 -0.08 7.00 0.22
C SER A 359 1.31 6.34 0.02
N GLN A 360 2.32 6.61 0.85
CA GLN A 360 3.67 6.00 0.69
C GLN A 360 3.64 4.48 0.83
N GLY A 361 2.64 3.93 1.52
CA GLY A 361 2.36 2.50 1.54
C GLY A 361 2.19 1.90 0.14
N PHE A 362 1.61 2.65 -0.81
CA PHE A 362 1.54 2.24 -2.22
C PHE A 362 2.92 2.13 -2.84
N GLU A 363 3.77 3.14 -2.69
CA GLU A 363 5.10 3.12 -3.29
C GLU A 363 5.93 1.96 -2.74
N SER A 364 5.82 1.66 -1.44
CA SER A 364 6.42 0.46 -0.84
C SER A 364 5.86 -0.81 -1.45
N LEU A 365 4.52 -0.96 -1.52
CA LEU A 365 3.89 -2.14 -2.11
C LEU A 365 4.31 -2.35 -3.57
N PHE A 366 4.43 -1.28 -4.35
CA PHE A 366 4.92 -1.33 -5.72
C PHE A 366 6.39 -1.74 -5.80
N LYS A 367 7.25 -1.16 -4.95
CA LYS A 367 8.68 -1.53 -4.88
C LYS A 367 8.84 -3.00 -4.49
N ASP A 368 8.07 -3.48 -3.53
CA ASP A 368 8.08 -4.87 -3.09
C ASP A 368 7.49 -5.80 -4.16
N ALA A 369 6.45 -5.38 -4.88
CA ALA A 369 5.92 -6.15 -5.99
C ALA A 369 6.95 -6.25 -7.14
N ARG A 370 7.81 -5.24 -7.32
CA ARG A 370 8.96 -5.26 -8.25
C ARG A 370 10.06 -6.19 -7.77
N SER A 371 10.39 -6.18 -6.49
CA SER A 371 11.44 -7.05 -5.96
C SER A 371 11.10 -8.55 -6.09
N LEU A 372 9.81 -8.91 -6.17
CA LEU A 372 9.36 -10.27 -6.45
C LEU A 372 9.57 -10.75 -7.91
N SER A 373 10.18 -9.95 -8.80
CA SER A 373 10.56 -10.45 -10.13
C SER A 373 11.75 -11.41 -10.03
N SER A 374 11.76 -12.44 -10.86
CA SER A 374 12.94 -13.31 -11.01
C SER A 374 14.18 -12.48 -11.35
N THR A 375 15.35 -12.90 -10.88
CA THR A 375 16.65 -12.26 -11.16
C THR A 375 16.93 -12.05 -12.65
N PHE A 376 16.30 -12.84 -13.52
CA PHE A 376 16.42 -12.75 -14.98
C PHE A 376 15.37 -11.87 -15.69
N SER A 377 14.42 -11.27 -14.95
CA SER A 377 13.38 -10.43 -15.54
C SER A 377 13.84 -8.98 -15.63
N THR A 378 14.10 -8.49 -16.83
CA THR A 378 14.37 -7.07 -17.12
C THR A 378 13.10 -6.22 -17.15
N THR A 379 11.92 -6.83 -17.04
CA THR A 379 10.65 -6.11 -17.09
C THR A 379 10.39 -5.35 -15.79
N VAL A 380 10.51 -4.02 -15.84
CA VAL A 380 10.32 -3.11 -14.70
C VAL A 380 8.84 -2.90 -14.34
N ASN A 381 7.93 -3.18 -15.29
CA ASN A 381 6.49 -2.95 -15.16
C ASN A 381 5.68 -4.25 -15.15
N PHE A 382 4.45 -4.20 -14.64
CA PHE A 382 3.54 -5.37 -14.56
C PHE A 382 2.33 -5.18 -15.45
N THR A 383 1.70 -6.27 -15.86
CA THR A 383 0.27 -6.24 -16.21
C THR A 383 -0.58 -6.17 -14.93
N VAL A 384 -1.85 -5.77 -15.03
CA VAL A 384 -2.78 -5.77 -13.88
C VAL A 384 -2.82 -7.14 -13.20
N LYS A 385 -2.91 -8.21 -14.00
CA LYS A 385 -2.91 -9.61 -13.51
C LYS A 385 -1.64 -9.96 -12.73
N ILE A 386 -0.47 -9.59 -13.24
CA ILE A 386 0.81 -9.86 -12.57
C ILE A 386 0.89 -9.07 -11.26
N PHE A 387 0.48 -7.80 -11.27
CA PHE A 387 0.48 -6.96 -10.09
C PHE A 387 -0.40 -7.57 -8.98
N ILE A 388 -1.67 -7.88 -9.29
CA ILE A 388 -2.61 -8.48 -8.32
C ILE A 388 -2.02 -9.76 -7.70
N ARG A 389 -1.49 -10.67 -8.53
CA ARG A 389 -0.87 -11.92 -8.06
C ARG A 389 0.34 -11.68 -7.16
N ARG A 390 1.17 -10.68 -7.44
CA ARG A 390 2.34 -10.35 -6.61
C ARG A 390 1.93 -9.69 -5.30
N SER A 391 0.96 -8.78 -5.34
CA SER A 391 0.43 -8.13 -4.14
C SER A 391 -0.26 -9.13 -3.21
N GLN A 392 -0.93 -10.16 -3.73
CA GLN A 392 -1.40 -11.29 -2.93
C GLN A 392 -0.24 -12.02 -2.23
N LYS A 393 0.84 -12.34 -2.95
CA LYS A 393 2.04 -12.96 -2.36
C LYS A 393 2.62 -12.10 -1.25
N LEU A 394 2.71 -10.78 -1.45
CA LEU A 394 3.17 -9.85 -0.41
C LEU A 394 2.23 -9.82 0.79
N SER A 395 0.91 -9.82 0.59
CA SER A 395 -0.05 -9.92 1.68
C SER A 395 0.13 -11.20 2.49
N ILE A 396 0.39 -12.33 1.83
CA ILE A 396 0.66 -13.61 2.50
C ILE A 396 1.98 -13.52 3.28
N LEU A 397 3.05 -12.97 2.70
CA LEU A 397 4.33 -12.77 3.38
C LEU A 397 4.20 -11.86 4.60
N ASN A 398 3.47 -10.76 4.49
CA ASN A 398 3.18 -9.85 5.59
C ASN A 398 2.42 -10.57 6.71
N GLN A 399 1.44 -11.42 6.35
CA GLN A 399 0.70 -12.24 7.31
C GLN A 399 1.55 -13.30 7.99
N MET A 400 2.46 -13.93 7.25
CA MET A 400 3.40 -14.88 7.82
C MET A 400 4.31 -14.18 8.83
N GLY A 401 4.80 -12.98 8.51
CA GLY A 401 5.54 -12.12 9.43
C GLY A 401 4.75 -11.80 10.71
N CYS A 402 3.44 -11.59 10.64
CA CYS A 402 2.60 -11.39 11.83
C CYS A 402 2.69 -12.54 12.83
N ASN A 403 2.68 -13.78 12.31
CA ASN A 403 2.55 -14.98 13.13
C ASN A 403 3.89 -15.43 13.73
N GLN A 404 5.02 -14.87 13.29
CA GLN A 404 6.35 -15.23 13.81
C GLN A 404 6.48 -14.90 15.30
N ASN A 405 5.94 -13.75 15.73
CA ASN A 405 6.05 -13.29 17.11
C ASN A 405 5.16 -14.06 18.08
N GLU A 406 4.07 -14.69 17.61
CA GLU A 406 3.10 -15.36 18.48
C GLU A 406 3.32 -16.88 18.59
N LYS A 407 4.05 -17.53 17.67
CA LYS A 407 3.93 -19.00 17.49
C LYS A 407 5.22 -19.81 17.30
N ASP A 408 6.41 -19.31 17.68
CA ASP A 408 7.69 -20.02 17.47
C ASP A 408 7.92 -20.44 15.99
N LEU A 409 7.40 -19.66 15.05
CA LEU A 409 7.62 -19.90 13.63
C LEU A 409 8.90 -19.16 13.21
N SER A 410 10.00 -19.89 13.06
CA SER A 410 11.24 -19.35 12.47
C SER A 410 11.18 -19.49 10.96
N PHE A 411 10.99 -18.36 10.28
CA PHE A 411 11.09 -18.33 8.82
C PHE A 411 12.56 -18.18 8.43
N PRO A 412 13.04 -18.88 7.37
CA PRO A 412 14.42 -18.69 6.92
C PRO A 412 14.62 -17.24 6.47
N ILE A 413 15.33 -16.48 7.31
CA ILE A 413 15.74 -15.12 7.01
C ILE A 413 16.82 -15.23 5.95
N HIS A 414 16.52 -14.81 4.73
CA HIS A 414 17.54 -14.68 3.70
C HIS A 414 18.60 -13.70 4.23
N HIS A 415 19.86 -14.16 4.37
CA HIS A 415 21.01 -13.47 4.99
C HIS A 415 21.37 -12.06 4.46
N LYS A 416 20.57 -11.47 3.56
CA LYS A 416 20.58 -10.02 3.40
C LYS A 416 19.93 -9.43 4.65
N GLN A 417 20.76 -9.20 5.67
CA GLN A 417 20.51 -8.17 6.67
C GLN A 417 20.20 -6.88 5.90
N LYS A 418 18.92 -6.63 5.60
CA LYS A 418 18.44 -5.25 5.71
C LYS A 418 18.90 -4.89 7.12
N LEU A 419 19.73 -3.85 7.26
CA LEU A 419 19.69 -3.11 8.50
C LEU A 419 18.20 -2.92 8.73
N GLU A 420 17.65 -3.63 9.72
CA GLU A 420 16.44 -3.16 10.33
C GLU A 420 16.79 -1.72 10.64
N HIS A 421 16.15 -0.77 9.95
CA HIS A 421 16.00 0.54 10.54
C HIS A 421 15.43 0.19 11.90
N SER A 422 16.29 0.22 12.92
CA SER A 422 15.96 -0.12 14.28
C SER A 422 14.69 0.63 14.53
N LEU A 423 13.57 -0.10 14.54
CA LEU A 423 12.29 0.47 14.87
C LEU A 423 12.55 1.08 16.23
N VAL A 424 12.51 2.41 16.28
CA VAL A 424 12.60 3.16 17.52
C VAL A 424 11.57 2.48 18.41
N THR A 425 12.04 1.71 19.39
CA THR A 425 11.15 0.98 20.29
C THR A 425 10.22 2.03 20.88
N LEU A 426 8.94 1.73 21.11
CA LEU A 426 8.02 2.73 21.68
C LEU A 426 8.60 3.35 22.98
N HIS A 427 9.44 2.60 23.71
CA HIS A 427 10.22 3.09 24.84
C HIS A 427 11.29 4.15 24.51
N GLN A 428 11.87 4.15 23.31
CA GLN A 428 12.76 5.19 22.80
C GLN A 428 12.00 6.41 22.24
N LEU A 429 10.71 6.27 21.91
CA LEU A 429 9.86 7.42 21.54
C LEU A 429 9.46 8.26 22.76
N ASP A 430 9.41 7.65 23.94
CA ASP A 430 9.30 8.37 25.22
C ASP A 430 10.60 9.10 25.62
N GLU A 431 11.73 8.78 24.97
CA GLU A 431 13.04 9.44 25.16
C GLU A 431 13.58 10.09 23.88
N ILE A 432 12.71 10.53 22.96
CA ILE A 432 13.10 11.69 22.16
C ILE A 432 13.02 12.88 23.11
N ASP A 433 14.07 13.07 23.91
CA ASP A 433 14.25 14.24 24.75
C ASP A 433 13.92 15.47 23.91
N THR A 434 13.12 16.38 24.46
CA THR A 434 12.92 17.73 23.94
C THR A 434 14.18 18.31 23.30
N LEU A 435 15.35 18.03 23.90
CA LEU A 435 16.67 18.39 23.39
C LEU A 435 17.00 17.83 21.99
N ASN A 436 16.65 16.58 21.68
CA ASN A 436 16.88 15.97 20.36
C ASN A 436 15.96 16.56 19.29
N ILE A 437 14.71 16.90 19.65
CA ILE A 437 13.80 17.59 18.73
C ILE A 437 14.29 19.02 18.48
N GLU A 438 14.67 19.76 19.52
CA GLU A 438 15.26 21.10 19.39
C GLU A 438 16.51 21.09 18.50
N GLN A 439 17.37 20.07 18.60
CA GLN A 439 18.54 19.94 17.74
C GLN A 439 18.19 19.65 16.28
N ILE A 440 17.21 18.78 16.02
CA ILE A 440 16.70 18.51 14.66
C ILE A 440 16.10 19.79 14.06
N ILE A 441 15.39 20.58 14.88
CA ILE A 441 14.77 21.85 14.49
C ILE A 441 15.84 22.90 14.21
N ALA A 442 16.81 23.06 15.10
CA ALA A 442 17.93 23.97 14.92
C ALA A 442 18.69 23.62 13.64
N HIS A 443 18.91 22.33 13.38
CA HIS A 443 19.57 21.87 12.16
C HIS A 443 18.76 22.16 10.90
N ALA A 444 17.44 21.92 10.91
CA ALA A 444 16.57 22.24 9.78
C ALA A 444 16.47 23.75 9.53
N TYR A 445 16.43 24.56 10.60
CA TYR A 445 16.47 26.02 10.53
C TYR A 445 17.80 26.52 9.96
N ASP A 446 18.93 25.96 10.41
CA ASP A 446 20.26 26.30 9.91
C ASP A 446 20.41 25.93 8.43
N GLN A 447 19.88 24.77 8.01
CA GLN A 447 19.83 24.39 6.60
C GLN A 447 18.97 25.36 5.78
N ALA A 448 17.80 25.77 6.28
CA ALA A 448 16.94 26.75 5.62
C ALA A 448 17.65 28.12 5.50
N ILE A 449 18.31 28.59 6.56
CA ILE A 449 19.15 29.79 6.52
C ILE A 449 20.28 29.63 5.50
N HIS A 450 20.94 28.48 5.47
CA HIS A 450 22.02 28.20 4.55
C HIS A 450 21.55 28.27 3.10
N ILE A 451 20.40 27.70 2.77
CA ILE A 451 19.75 27.78 1.44
C ILE A 451 19.41 29.23 1.10
N VAL A 452 18.83 29.98 2.04
CA VAL A 452 18.46 31.39 1.84
C VAL A 452 19.69 32.28 1.61
N LYS A 453 20.79 32.04 2.33
CA LYS A 453 22.06 32.75 2.14
C LYS A 453 22.71 32.41 0.80
N HIS A 454 22.75 31.13 0.42
CA HIS A 454 23.41 30.70 -0.82
C HIS A 454 22.60 30.97 -2.09
N SER A 455 21.28 31.09 -1.99
CA SER A 455 20.41 31.46 -3.11
C SER A 455 20.48 32.95 -3.47
N LYS A 456 21.26 33.77 -2.72
CA LYS A 456 21.30 35.24 -2.82
C LYS A 456 19.94 35.90 -2.66
N MET A 457 18.96 35.17 -2.09
CA MET A 457 17.59 35.66 -1.94
C MET A 457 17.56 36.88 -1.02
N LEU A 458 18.36 36.89 0.06
CA LEU A 458 18.47 38.07 0.94
C LEU A 458 19.10 39.26 0.23
N ASP A 459 20.07 39.06 -0.65
CA ASP A 459 20.70 40.15 -1.41
C ASP A 459 19.69 40.76 -2.39
N ALA A 460 18.90 39.93 -3.06
CA ALA A 460 17.83 40.39 -3.94
C ALA A 460 16.75 41.16 -3.17
N LEU A 461 16.31 40.65 -2.01
CA LEU A 461 15.34 41.34 -1.16
C LEU A 461 15.88 42.70 -0.67
N ASN A 462 17.13 42.74 -0.23
CA ASN A 462 17.79 43.97 0.23
C ASN A 462 18.00 44.98 -0.90
N GLN A 463 18.36 44.54 -2.11
CA GLN A 463 18.48 45.40 -3.29
C GLN A 463 17.15 46.08 -3.66
N HIS A 464 16.03 45.45 -3.32
CA HIS A 464 14.70 45.99 -3.53
C HIS A 464 14.12 46.70 -2.29
N GLY A 465 14.92 46.91 -1.23
CA GLY A 465 14.48 47.57 0.00
C GLY A 465 13.45 46.76 0.79
N ILE A 466 13.38 45.45 0.56
CA ILE A 466 12.40 44.55 1.16
C ILE A 466 12.95 44.02 2.47
N ASN A 467 12.63 44.72 3.55
CA ASN A 467 13.07 44.46 4.91
C ASN A 467 11.94 43.99 5.85
N SER A 468 10.70 43.90 5.35
CA SER A 468 9.55 43.39 6.07
C SER A 468 8.64 42.56 5.16
N LEU A 469 7.72 41.80 5.77
CA LEU A 469 6.71 41.03 5.04
C LEU A 469 5.75 41.93 4.25
N ASP A 470 5.44 43.11 4.77
CA ASP A 470 4.60 44.09 4.08
C ASP A 470 5.32 44.64 2.85
N SER A 471 6.61 44.99 2.99
CA SER A 471 7.45 45.44 1.87
C SER A 471 7.58 44.36 0.78
N LEU A 472 7.64 43.09 1.16
CA LEU A 472 7.73 41.96 0.22
C LEU A 472 6.43 41.79 -0.56
N SER A 473 5.31 41.87 0.14
CA SER A 473 3.99 41.74 -0.45
C SER A 473 3.72 42.88 -1.44
N ILE A 474 4.07 44.12 -1.09
CA ILE A 474 3.96 45.30 -1.98
C ILE A 474 4.88 45.15 -3.19
N TYR A 475 6.12 44.70 -2.99
CA TYR A 475 7.07 44.52 -4.10
C TYR A 475 6.58 43.47 -5.11
N ILE A 476 6.10 42.31 -4.64
CA ILE A 476 5.55 41.26 -5.50
C ILE A 476 4.34 41.80 -6.26
N TYR A 477 3.42 42.50 -5.59
CA TYR A 477 2.28 43.16 -6.22
C TYR A 477 2.70 44.10 -7.37
N MET A 478 3.74 44.92 -7.16
CA MET A 478 4.25 45.84 -8.17
C MET A 478 4.95 45.14 -9.36
N GLN A 479 5.47 43.93 -9.17
CA GLN A 479 6.06 43.13 -10.25
C GLN A 479 5.00 42.35 -11.04
N CYS A 480 3.89 41.92 -10.42
CA CYS A 480 2.81 41.21 -11.08
C CYS A 480 1.88 42.12 -11.92
N ILE A 481 1.91 43.43 -11.69
CA ILE A 481 1.12 44.42 -12.47
C ILE A 481 1.86 44.89 -13.74
N LYS A 482 3.16 44.58 -13.86
CA LYS A 482 3.93 44.77 -15.09
C LYS A 482 3.84 43.54 -15.98
#